data_AF-A0A1V5YDG1-F1
#
_entry.id   AF-A0A1V5YDG1-F1
#
_cell.length_a   1.000
_cell.length_b   1.000
_cell.length_c   1.000
_cell.angle_alpha   90.00
_cell.angle_beta   90.00
_cell.angle_gamma   90.00
#
_symmetry.space_group_name_H-M   'P 1'
#
loop_
_entity.id
_entity.type
_entity.pdbx_description
1 polymer ?
#
loop_
_entity_poly.entity_id
_entity_poly.type
_entity_poly.pdbx_seq_one_letter_code
_entity_poly.pdbx_strand_id
1 'polypeptide(L)'
;MLTDLEEKRGRLRQESHAIGDRHSQLNAEASKWAERRNELNRATEGLIERAKSFKKLRDESNKNVAQSKKKRDECNENIKQLYVKIEDLQKKHNPTGERSIRDLSREIDHLEFRQQTEVLSPEKEKQLVDKISALRAEFKGRKEQLEKSEDMKKLLDQAQALRDQASTYHNQVTRFAQLAQEYHDQMICSFKEADQTRAEADAAQKEFLKAQ
;
A
#
# COMPACT_ATOMS: atom_id res chain seq x y z
N MET A 1 58.61 30.09 56.19
CA MET A 1 58.93 28.67 55.86
C MET A 1 57.79 27.75 56.27
N LEU A 2 57.48 27.55 57.56
CA LEU A 2 56.35 26.71 57.99
C LEU A 2 54.97 27.29 57.65
N THR A 3 54.76 28.58 57.88
CA THR A 3 53.52 29.31 57.56
C THR A 3 53.23 29.36 56.05
N ASP A 4 54.25 29.58 55.23
CA ASP A 4 54.11 29.58 53.76
C ASP A 4 53.71 28.20 53.20
N LEU A 5 54.18 27.12 53.85
CA LEU A 5 53.81 25.74 53.50
C LEU A 5 52.36 25.41 53.90
N GLU A 6 51.89 25.94 55.02
CA GLU A 6 50.49 25.78 55.45
C GLU A 6 49.52 26.54 54.54
N GLU A 7 49.86 27.75 54.11
CA GLU A 7 49.08 28.49 53.12
C GLU A 7 49.03 27.77 51.76
N LYS A 8 50.17 27.26 51.28
CA LYS A 8 50.21 26.46 50.04
C LYS A 8 49.35 25.19 50.16
N ARG A 9 49.39 24.50 51.30
CA ARG A 9 48.53 23.34 51.58
C ARG A 9 47.05 23.70 51.58
N GLY A 10 46.69 24.87 52.13
CA GLY A 10 45.33 25.39 52.12
C GLY A 10 44.81 25.68 50.70
N ARG A 11 45.63 26.33 49.87
CA ARG A 11 45.30 26.59 48.45
C ARG A 11 45.13 25.29 47.65
N LEU A 12 46.07 24.35 47.78
CA LEU A 12 45.97 23.04 47.12
C LEU A 12 44.73 22.24 47.55
N ARG A 13 44.31 22.34 48.82
CA ARG A 13 43.05 21.73 49.28
C ARG A 13 41.82 22.39 48.64
N GLN A 14 41.79 23.72 48.55
CA GLN A 14 40.69 24.43 47.89
C GLN A 14 40.63 24.11 46.40
N GLU A 15 41.78 24.08 45.72
CA GLU A 15 41.87 23.65 44.32
C GLU A 15 41.41 22.20 44.14
N SER A 16 41.81 21.29 45.03
CA SER A 16 41.35 19.89 45.01
C SER A 16 39.85 19.76 45.21
N HIS A 17 39.25 20.56 46.09
CA HIS A 17 37.79 20.57 46.28
C HIS A 17 37.07 21.12 45.03
N ALA A 18 37.55 22.22 44.46
CA ALA A 18 36.99 22.80 43.24
C ALA A 18 37.08 21.85 42.04
N ILE A 19 38.19 21.10 41.91
CA ILE A 19 38.35 20.06 40.89
C ILE A 19 37.38 18.90 41.15
N GLY A 20 37.21 18.47 42.40
CA GLY A 20 36.27 17.43 42.80
C GLY A 20 34.81 17.79 42.50
N ASP A 21 34.39 19.01 42.82
CA ASP A 21 33.05 19.51 42.54
C ASP A 21 32.79 19.59 41.03
N ARG A 22 33.77 20.09 40.26
CA ARG A 22 33.68 20.18 38.80
C ARG A 22 33.62 18.80 38.14
N HIS A 23 34.39 17.85 38.65
CA HIS A 23 34.34 16.45 38.21
C HIS A 23 32.97 15.81 38.50
N SER A 24 32.41 16.06 39.69
CA SER A 24 31.07 15.56 40.06
C SER A 24 29.98 16.13 39.15
N GLN A 25 30.05 17.42 38.82
CA GLN A 25 29.14 18.09 37.88
C GLN A 25 29.22 17.49 36.48
N LEU A 26 30.42 17.34 35.93
CA LEU A 26 30.64 16.74 34.62
C LEU A 26 30.14 15.29 34.57
N ASN A 27 30.37 14.52 35.62
CA ASN A 27 29.90 13.13 35.71
C ASN A 27 28.36 13.05 35.78
N ALA A 28 27.71 14.00 36.48
CA ALA A 28 26.25 14.08 36.51
C ALA A 28 25.66 14.46 35.14
N GLU A 29 26.32 15.36 34.40
CA GLU A 29 25.94 15.70 33.02
C GLU A 29 26.14 14.52 32.07
N ALA A 30 27.27 13.82 32.17
CA ALA A 30 27.55 12.60 31.41
C ALA A 30 26.47 11.53 31.69
N SER A 31 26.08 11.31 32.95
CA SER A 31 25.01 10.34 33.27
C SER A 31 23.68 10.70 32.59
N LYS A 32 23.29 11.98 32.59
CA LYS A 32 22.06 12.44 31.92
C LYS A 32 22.10 12.21 30.41
N TRP A 33 23.23 12.51 29.77
CA TRP A 33 23.41 12.27 28.34
C TRP A 33 23.39 10.78 28.00
N ALA A 34 23.98 9.94 28.85
CA ALA A 34 23.95 8.48 28.68
C ALA A 34 22.54 7.90 28.80
N GLU A 35 21.76 8.34 29.80
CA GLU A 35 20.34 7.97 29.95
C GLU A 35 19.54 8.40 28.73
N ARG A 36 19.66 9.66 28.31
CA ARG A 36 18.95 10.20 27.14
C ARG A 36 19.27 9.42 25.86
N ARG A 37 20.54 9.10 25.63
CA ARG A 37 20.97 8.28 24.49
C ARG A 37 20.34 6.89 24.55
N ASN A 38 20.34 6.24 25.72
CA ASN A 38 19.77 4.90 25.87
C ASN A 38 18.25 4.90 25.63
N GLU A 39 17.53 5.92 26.09
CA GLU A 39 16.10 6.11 25.79
C GLU A 39 15.85 6.27 24.29
N LEU A 40 16.62 7.15 23.63
CA LEU A 40 16.49 7.40 22.20
C LEU A 40 16.80 6.14 21.38
N ASN A 41 17.86 5.40 21.73
CA ASN A 41 18.19 4.13 21.07
C ASN A 41 17.06 3.09 21.20
N ARG A 42 16.46 2.97 22.39
CA ARG A 42 15.29 2.08 22.60
C ARG A 42 14.10 2.52 21.75
N ALA A 43 13.85 3.82 21.65
CA ALA A 43 12.79 4.36 20.80
C ALA A 43 13.05 4.06 19.32
N THR A 44 14.29 4.24 18.85
CA THR A 44 14.71 3.92 17.48
C THR A 44 14.53 2.44 17.18
N GLU A 45 14.93 1.54 18.08
CA GLU A 45 14.69 0.09 17.91
C GLU A 45 13.20 -0.23 17.79
N GLY A 46 12.36 0.37 18.63
CA GLY A 46 10.91 0.22 18.56
C GLY A 46 10.30 0.70 17.24
N LEU A 47 10.77 1.83 16.72
CA LEU A 47 10.35 2.37 15.42
C LEU A 47 10.80 1.48 14.26
N ILE A 48 12.02 0.93 14.32
CA ILE A 48 12.53 -0.01 13.32
C ILE A 48 11.70 -1.30 13.32
N GLU A 49 11.33 -1.84 14.48
CA GLU A 49 10.48 -3.04 14.55
C GLU A 49 9.07 -2.77 13.99
N ARG A 50 8.49 -1.60 14.26
CA ARG A 50 7.23 -1.17 13.61
C ARG A 50 7.38 -1.06 12.10
N ALA A 51 8.46 -0.46 11.61
CA ALA A 51 8.72 -0.38 10.17
C ALA A 51 8.85 -1.78 9.54
N LYS A 52 9.51 -2.73 10.21
CA LYS A 52 9.60 -4.14 9.78
C LYS A 52 8.23 -4.82 9.78
N SER A 53 7.35 -4.54 10.74
CA SER A 53 6.00 -5.13 10.74
C SER A 53 5.16 -4.59 9.59
N PHE A 54 5.21 -3.29 9.29
CA PHE A 54 4.56 -2.70 8.12
C PHE A 54 5.10 -3.27 6.81
N LYS A 55 6.41 -3.53 6.73
CA LYS A 55 7.00 -4.23 5.57
C LYS A 55 6.37 -5.61 5.35
N LYS A 56 6.21 -6.41 6.42
CA LYS A 56 5.57 -7.74 6.33
C LYS A 56 4.12 -7.63 5.86
N LEU A 57 3.35 -6.69 6.43
CA LEU A 57 1.95 -6.44 6.03
C LEU A 57 1.82 -6.00 4.57
N ARG A 58 2.74 -5.15 4.10
CA ARG A 58 2.83 -4.74 2.70
C ARG A 58 3.12 -5.95 1.80
N ASP A 59 4.09 -6.78 2.17
CA ASP A 59 4.47 -7.95 1.37
C ASP A 59 3.34 -8.99 1.30
N GLU A 60 2.59 -9.18 2.40
CA GLU A 60 1.38 -9.99 2.43
C GLU A 60 0.27 -9.42 1.54
N SER A 61 0.04 -8.11 1.61
CA SER A 61 -0.92 -7.40 0.75
C SER A 61 -0.56 -7.54 -0.73
N ASN A 62 0.72 -7.42 -1.08
CA ASN A 62 1.22 -7.65 -2.43
C ASN A 62 1.00 -9.09 -2.90
N LYS A 63 1.17 -10.07 -2.02
CA LYS A 63 0.86 -11.48 -2.31
C LYS A 63 -0.62 -11.67 -2.60
N ASN A 64 -1.49 -11.03 -1.81
CA ASN A 64 -2.94 -11.06 -2.02
C ASN A 64 -3.33 -10.38 -3.35
N VAL A 65 -2.72 -9.23 -3.69
CA VAL A 65 -2.88 -8.59 -5.00
C VAL A 65 -2.53 -9.56 -6.13
N ALA A 66 -1.39 -10.25 -6.04
CA ALA A 66 -0.95 -11.20 -7.05
C ALA A 66 -1.92 -12.38 -7.19
N GLN A 67 -2.44 -12.92 -6.08
CA GLN A 67 -3.43 -13.99 -6.09
C GLN A 67 -4.76 -13.56 -6.69
N SER A 68 -5.30 -12.40 -6.28
CA SER A 68 -6.55 -11.88 -6.83
C SER A 68 -6.40 -11.52 -8.32
N LYS A 69 -5.24 -11.03 -8.77
CA LYS A 69 -4.94 -10.85 -10.19
C LYS A 69 -5.00 -12.17 -10.96
N LYS A 70 -4.35 -13.23 -10.48
CA LYS A 70 -4.41 -14.56 -11.11
C LYS A 70 -5.84 -15.07 -11.24
N LYS A 71 -6.63 -15.01 -10.15
CA LYS A 71 -8.05 -15.42 -10.17
C LYS A 71 -8.88 -14.59 -11.15
N ARG A 72 -8.66 -13.28 -11.20
CA ARG A 72 -9.32 -12.40 -12.17
C ARG A 72 -8.96 -12.80 -13.61
N ASP A 73 -7.70 -13.08 -13.87
CA ASP A 73 -7.22 -13.44 -15.21
C ASP A 73 -7.74 -14.83 -15.63
N GLU A 74 -7.84 -15.79 -14.70
CA GLU A 74 -8.52 -17.08 -14.89
C GLU A 74 -10.02 -16.92 -15.20
N CYS A 75 -10.73 -16.08 -14.44
CA CYS A 75 -12.13 -15.74 -14.72
C CYS A 75 -12.28 -15.12 -16.12
N ASN A 76 -11.40 -14.19 -16.50
CA ASN A 76 -11.42 -13.56 -17.81
C ASN A 76 -11.20 -14.56 -18.94
N GLU A 77 -10.31 -15.54 -18.76
CA GLU A 77 -10.07 -16.58 -19.75
C GLU A 77 -11.30 -17.51 -19.89
N ASN A 78 -11.91 -17.90 -18.77
CA ASN A 78 -13.15 -18.69 -18.76
C ASN A 78 -14.30 -17.93 -19.45
N ILE A 79 -14.42 -16.62 -19.21
CA ILE A 79 -15.40 -15.75 -19.87
C ILE A 79 -15.18 -15.75 -21.39
N LYS A 80 -13.93 -15.59 -21.86
CA LYS A 80 -13.63 -15.64 -23.31
C LYS A 80 -14.05 -16.97 -23.93
N GLN A 81 -13.77 -18.09 -23.25
CA GLN A 81 -14.15 -19.42 -23.73
C GLN A 81 -15.67 -19.59 -23.82
N LEU A 82 -16.42 -19.10 -22.82
CA LEU A 82 -17.88 -19.10 -22.87
C LEU A 82 -18.42 -18.25 -24.02
N TYR A 83 -17.87 -17.06 -24.25
CA TYR A 83 -18.27 -16.23 -25.39
C TYR A 83 -17.98 -16.88 -26.75
N VAL A 84 -16.89 -17.64 -26.89
CA VAL A 84 -16.62 -18.42 -28.11
C VAL A 84 -17.71 -19.49 -28.30
N LYS A 85 -18.08 -20.22 -27.25
CA LYS A 85 -19.16 -21.23 -27.31
C LYS A 85 -20.51 -20.61 -27.65
N ILE A 86 -20.81 -19.44 -27.08
CA ILE A 86 -22.03 -18.66 -27.41
C ILE A 86 -21.98 -18.25 -28.89
N GLU A 87 -20.84 -17.79 -29.41
CA GLU A 87 -20.72 -17.41 -30.82
C GLU A 87 -20.90 -18.61 -31.76
N ASP A 88 -20.33 -19.77 -31.43
CA ASP A 88 -20.49 -21.00 -32.22
C ASP A 88 -21.95 -21.48 -32.24
N LEU A 89 -22.66 -21.37 -31.11
CA LEU A 89 -24.09 -21.68 -31.05
C LEU A 89 -24.94 -20.63 -31.79
N GLN A 90 -24.56 -19.35 -31.75
CA GLN A 90 -25.20 -18.28 -32.54
C GLN A 90 -25.07 -18.55 -34.03
N LYS A 91 -23.86 -18.84 -34.52
CA LYS A 91 -23.62 -19.16 -35.95
C LYS A 91 -24.40 -20.37 -36.42
N LYS A 92 -24.64 -21.35 -35.54
CA LYS A 92 -25.46 -22.53 -35.85
C LYS A 92 -26.96 -22.24 -35.89
N HIS A 93 -27.45 -21.29 -35.09
CA HIS A 93 -28.89 -21.01 -34.96
C HIS A 93 -29.40 -19.80 -35.76
N ASN A 94 -28.54 -18.84 -36.12
CA ASN A 94 -28.92 -17.66 -36.90
C ASN A 94 -27.74 -17.15 -37.75
N PRO A 95 -27.77 -17.30 -39.09
CA PRO A 95 -26.70 -16.84 -39.98
C PRO A 95 -26.83 -15.36 -40.39
N THR A 96 -27.87 -14.66 -39.94
CA THR A 96 -28.16 -13.27 -40.33
C THR A 96 -27.15 -12.33 -39.66
N GLY A 97 -26.33 -11.67 -40.48
CA GLY A 97 -25.21 -10.80 -40.11
C GLY A 97 -25.56 -9.48 -39.39
N GLU A 98 -26.37 -9.55 -38.34
CA GLU A 98 -26.51 -8.46 -37.37
C GLU A 98 -25.34 -8.50 -36.37
N ARG A 99 -24.95 -7.33 -35.83
CA ARG A 99 -23.83 -7.19 -34.87
C ARG A 99 -23.88 -8.28 -33.79
N SER A 100 -22.81 -9.06 -33.65
CA SER A 100 -22.75 -10.15 -32.69
C SER A 100 -22.84 -9.61 -31.26
N ILE A 101 -23.51 -10.36 -30.37
CA ILE A 101 -23.49 -10.11 -28.92
C ILE A 101 -22.05 -9.95 -28.41
N ARG A 102 -21.09 -10.65 -29.03
CA ARG A 102 -19.66 -10.55 -28.71
C ARG A 102 -19.08 -9.17 -29.02
N ASP A 103 -19.47 -8.55 -30.13
CA ASP A 103 -18.98 -7.23 -30.51
C ASP A 103 -19.51 -6.16 -29.56
N LEU A 104 -20.78 -6.24 -29.19
CA LEU A 104 -21.37 -5.41 -28.14
C LEU A 104 -20.69 -5.61 -26.79
N SER A 105 -20.46 -6.86 -26.38
CA SER A 105 -19.76 -7.14 -25.11
C SER A 105 -18.34 -6.60 -25.13
N ARG A 106 -17.60 -6.79 -26.23
CA ARG A 106 -16.23 -6.27 -26.38
C ARG A 106 -16.20 -4.75 -26.39
N GLU A 107 -17.16 -4.10 -27.03
CA GLU A 107 -17.27 -2.65 -27.07
C GLU A 107 -17.60 -2.09 -25.67
N ILE A 108 -18.51 -2.74 -24.93
CA ILE A 108 -18.78 -2.42 -23.53
C ILE A 108 -17.52 -2.62 -22.68
N ASP A 109 -16.84 -3.76 -22.80
CA ASP A 109 -15.62 -4.05 -22.04
C ASP A 109 -14.51 -3.04 -22.34
N HIS A 110 -14.36 -2.64 -23.61
CA HIS A 110 -13.37 -1.64 -24.02
C HIS A 110 -13.71 -0.25 -23.48
N LEU A 111 -14.99 0.13 -23.48
CA LEU A 111 -15.44 1.40 -22.91
C LEU A 111 -15.31 1.41 -21.38
N GLU A 112 -15.65 0.30 -20.71
CA GLU A 112 -15.45 0.13 -19.26
C GLU A 112 -13.97 0.16 -18.88
N PHE A 113 -13.10 -0.46 -19.69
CA PHE A 113 -11.67 -0.39 -19.49
C PHE A 113 -11.16 1.05 -19.64
N ARG A 114 -11.57 1.75 -20.70
CA ARG A 114 -11.23 3.18 -20.87
C ARG A 114 -11.71 4.02 -19.71
N GLN A 115 -12.93 3.78 -19.19
CA GLN A 115 -13.44 4.47 -18.01
C GLN A 115 -12.56 4.23 -16.78
N GLN A 116 -12.05 3.01 -16.60
CA GLN A 116 -11.22 2.66 -15.46
C GLN A 116 -9.78 3.17 -15.56
N THR A 117 -9.23 3.31 -16.78
CA THR A 117 -7.81 3.62 -16.98
C THR A 117 -7.52 5.06 -17.42
N GLU A 118 -8.46 5.75 -18.07
CA GLU A 118 -8.25 7.11 -18.55
C GLU A 118 -8.76 8.15 -17.54
N VAL A 119 -7.95 9.15 -17.25
CA VAL A 119 -8.38 10.34 -16.49
C VAL A 119 -9.19 11.24 -17.42
N LEU A 120 -10.51 11.11 -17.36
CA LEU A 120 -11.46 11.86 -18.19
C LEU A 120 -11.99 13.09 -17.43
N SER A 121 -12.41 14.11 -18.18
CA SER A 121 -13.18 15.21 -17.59
C SER A 121 -14.60 14.74 -17.24
N PRO A 122 -15.26 15.33 -16.23
CA PRO A 122 -16.58 14.87 -15.77
C PRO A 122 -17.65 14.88 -16.88
N GLU A 123 -17.55 15.78 -17.86
CA GLU A 123 -18.43 15.79 -19.03
C GLU A 123 -18.19 14.61 -19.97
N LYS A 124 -16.93 14.25 -20.22
CA LYS A 124 -16.56 13.10 -21.04
C LYS A 124 -16.90 11.79 -20.34
N GLU A 125 -16.75 11.73 -19.02
CA GLU A 125 -17.14 10.57 -18.22
C GLU A 125 -18.64 10.32 -18.29
N LYS A 126 -19.48 11.36 -18.13
CA LYS A 126 -20.94 11.24 -18.32
C LYS A 126 -21.32 10.71 -19.69
N GLN A 127 -20.75 11.28 -20.76
CA GLN A 127 -21.00 10.80 -22.13
C GLN A 127 -20.58 9.34 -22.33
N LEU A 128 -19.51 8.90 -21.66
CA LEU A 128 -19.00 7.53 -21.74
C LEU A 128 -19.92 6.57 -20.97
N VAL A 129 -20.42 6.97 -19.79
CA VAL A 129 -21.42 6.24 -19.01
C VAL A 129 -22.75 6.11 -19.76
N ASP A 130 -23.20 7.18 -20.42
CA ASP A 130 -24.43 7.17 -21.23
C ASP A 130 -24.30 6.21 -22.42
N LYS A 131 -23.14 6.21 -23.09
CA LYS A 131 -22.83 5.24 -24.17
C LYS A 131 -22.79 3.80 -23.67
N ILE A 132 -22.14 3.55 -22.53
CA ILE A 132 -22.13 2.22 -21.90
C ILE A 132 -23.55 1.77 -21.57
N SER A 133 -24.39 2.67 -21.04
CA SER A 133 -25.78 2.36 -20.67
C SER A 133 -26.63 2.02 -21.89
N ALA A 134 -26.49 2.78 -22.98
CA ALA A 134 -27.18 2.50 -24.24
C ALA A 134 -26.76 1.16 -24.84
N LEU A 135 -25.45 0.86 -24.88
CA LEU A 135 -24.92 -0.41 -25.35
C LEU A 135 -25.37 -1.59 -24.48
N ARG A 136 -25.45 -1.41 -23.16
CA ARG A 136 -25.99 -2.42 -22.23
C ARG A 136 -27.48 -2.69 -22.47
N ALA A 137 -28.26 -1.67 -22.82
CA ALA A 137 -29.66 -1.84 -23.18
C ALA A 137 -29.82 -2.63 -24.50
N GLU A 138 -29.02 -2.31 -25.51
CA GLU A 138 -28.95 -3.09 -26.76
C GLU A 138 -28.52 -4.54 -26.52
N PHE A 139 -27.53 -4.75 -25.65
CA PHE A 139 -27.06 -6.07 -25.25
C PHE A 139 -28.17 -6.87 -24.58
N LYS A 140 -28.92 -6.26 -23.66
CA LYS A 140 -30.03 -6.91 -22.96
C LYS A 140 -31.17 -7.29 -23.92
N GLY A 141 -31.56 -6.39 -24.82
CA GLY A 141 -32.58 -6.68 -25.83
C GLY A 141 -32.19 -7.83 -26.78
N ARG A 142 -30.91 -7.90 -27.19
CA ARG A 142 -30.40 -9.03 -27.98
C ARG A 142 -30.27 -10.32 -27.16
N LYS A 143 -29.88 -10.22 -25.88
CA LYS A 143 -29.85 -11.36 -24.94
C LYS A 143 -31.24 -12.01 -24.90
N GLU A 144 -32.29 -11.23 -24.68
CA GLU A 144 -33.68 -11.70 -24.61
C GLU A 144 -34.17 -12.36 -25.92
N GLN A 145 -33.69 -11.91 -27.09
CA GLN A 145 -34.00 -12.54 -28.38
C GLN A 145 -33.33 -13.92 -28.57
N LEU A 146 -32.14 -14.11 -28.01
CA LEU A 146 -31.34 -15.34 -28.09
C LEU A 146 -31.61 -16.34 -26.97
N GLU A 147 -32.18 -15.87 -25.86
CA GLU A 147 -32.66 -16.65 -24.73
C GLU A 147 -33.80 -17.64 -25.07
N LYS A 148 -34.27 -17.67 -26.32
CA LYS A 148 -35.27 -18.65 -26.80
C LYS A 148 -34.78 -20.10 -26.76
N SER A 149 -33.48 -20.35 -26.56
CA SER A 149 -32.91 -21.68 -26.31
C SER A 149 -32.39 -21.78 -24.87
N GLU A 150 -32.83 -22.81 -24.12
CA GLU A 150 -32.44 -23.00 -22.71
C GLU A 150 -30.92 -23.13 -22.52
N ASP A 151 -30.22 -23.69 -23.50
CA ASP A 151 -28.77 -23.84 -23.47
C ASP A 151 -28.05 -22.50 -23.58
N MET A 152 -28.60 -21.55 -24.34
CA MET A 152 -28.06 -20.19 -24.40
C MET A 152 -28.28 -19.40 -23.12
N LYS A 153 -29.45 -19.55 -22.48
CA LYS A 153 -29.70 -18.97 -21.15
C LYS A 153 -28.65 -19.41 -20.16
N LYS A 154 -28.40 -20.72 -20.05
CA LYS A 154 -27.41 -21.28 -19.11
C LYS A 154 -26.00 -20.74 -19.37
N LEU A 155 -25.56 -20.66 -20.62
CA LEU A 155 -24.24 -20.14 -20.97
C LEU A 155 -24.10 -18.65 -20.68
N LEU A 156 -25.14 -17.86 -20.97
CA LEU A 156 -25.15 -16.43 -20.69
C LEU A 156 -25.16 -16.14 -19.18
N ASP A 157 -25.90 -16.91 -18.40
CA ASP A 157 -25.93 -16.75 -16.94
C ASP A 157 -24.60 -17.18 -16.30
N GLN A 158 -23.96 -18.23 -16.82
CA GLN A 158 -22.60 -18.60 -16.42
C GLN A 158 -21.58 -17.50 -16.76
N ALA A 159 -21.68 -16.89 -17.95
CA ALA A 159 -20.81 -15.77 -18.33
C ALA A 159 -21.03 -14.55 -17.42
N GLN A 160 -22.28 -14.25 -17.08
CA GLN A 160 -22.62 -13.16 -16.16
C GLN A 160 -22.06 -13.42 -14.76
N ALA A 161 -22.24 -14.63 -14.22
CA ALA A 161 -21.72 -15.00 -12.90
C ALA A 161 -20.20 -14.89 -12.84
N LEU A 162 -19.49 -15.32 -13.90
CA LEU A 162 -18.04 -15.16 -13.98
C LEU A 162 -17.62 -13.69 -14.11
N ARG A 163 -18.40 -12.86 -14.81
CA ARG A 163 -18.16 -11.42 -14.92
C ARG A 163 -18.29 -10.73 -13.56
N ASP A 164 -19.31 -11.09 -12.79
CA ASP A 164 -19.49 -10.58 -11.43
C ASP A 164 -18.32 -11.02 -10.52
N GLN A 165 -17.88 -12.28 -10.63
CA GLN A 165 -16.68 -12.76 -9.95
C GLN A 165 -15.43 -11.97 -10.37
N ALA A 166 -15.20 -11.74 -11.67
CA ALA A 166 -14.07 -10.94 -12.15
C ALA A 166 -14.10 -9.51 -11.61
N SER A 167 -15.28 -8.88 -11.54
CA SER A 167 -15.48 -7.56 -10.93
C SER A 167 -15.15 -7.55 -9.44
N THR A 168 -15.61 -8.55 -8.69
CA THR A 168 -15.26 -8.69 -7.26
C THR A 168 -13.75 -8.86 -7.05
N TYR A 169 -13.07 -9.67 -7.86
CA TYR A 169 -11.61 -9.81 -7.80
C TYR A 169 -10.89 -8.52 -8.20
N HIS A 170 -11.40 -7.77 -9.18
CA HIS A 170 -10.87 -6.45 -9.52
C HIS A 170 -10.96 -5.49 -8.32
N ASN A 171 -12.12 -5.41 -7.66
CA ASN A 171 -12.29 -4.58 -6.47
C ASN A 171 -11.35 -5.00 -5.32
N GLN A 172 -11.15 -6.31 -5.14
CA GLN A 172 -10.17 -6.83 -4.18
C GLN A 172 -8.74 -6.42 -4.53
N VAL A 173 -8.34 -6.52 -5.80
CA VAL A 173 -7.02 -6.06 -6.26
C VAL A 173 -6.82 -4.59 -5.94
N THR A 174 -7.79 -3.73 -6.25
CA THR A 174 -7.73 -2.29 -5.98
C THR A 174 -7.61 -2.02 -4.48
N ARG A 175 -8.44 -2.69 -3.67
CA ARG A 175 -8.41 -2.54 -2.21
C ARG A 175 -7.07 -3.00 -1.60
N PHE A 176 -6.56 -4.16 -1.99
CA PHE A 176 -5.26 -4.62 -1.49
C PHE A 176 -4.10 -3.78 -1.99
N ALA A 177 -4.18 -3.21 -3.19
CA ALA A 177 -3.19 -2.28 -3.70
C ALA A 177 -3.17 -0.98 -2.89
N GLN A 178 -4.34 -0.41 -2.56
CA GLN A 178 -4.44 0.75 -1.66
C GLN A 178 -3.85 0.44 -0.28
N LEU A 179 -4.22 -0.71 0.30
CA LEU A 179 -3.71 -1.14 1.60
C LEU A 179 -2.18 -1.32 1.58
N ALA A 180 -1.63 -1.89 0.52
CA ALA A 180 -0.19 -2.05 0.33
C ALA A 180 0.51 -0.68 0.23
N GLN A 181 -0.10 0.30 -0.45
CA GLN A 181 0.41 1.65 -0.53
C GLN A 181 0.39 2.35 0.84
N GLU A 182 -0.71 2.24 1.59
CA GLU A 182 -0.82 2.79 2.95
C GLU A 182 0.26 2.22 3.87
N TYR A 183 0.47 0.90 3.86
CA TYR A 183 1.54 0.28 4.65
C TYR A 183 2.94 0.70 4.18
N HIS A 184 3.12 0.94 2.88
CA HIS A 184 4.38 1.46 2.36
C HIS A 184 4.66 2.88 2.88
N ASP A 185 3.65 3.75 2.86
CA ASP A 185 3.77 5.13 3.34
C ASP A 185 4.02 5.17 4.85
N GLN A 186 3.29 4.36 5.63
CA GLN A 186 3.49 4.22 7.08
C GLN A 186 4.90 3.69 7.41
N MET A 187 5.37 2.69 6.65
CA MET A 187 6.73 2.17 6.80
C MET A 187 7.78 3.26 6.54
N ILE A 188 7.61 4.07 5.49
CA ILE A 188 8.53 5.18 5.18
C ILE A 188 8.53 6.21 6.32
N CYS A 189 7.35 6.58 6.84
CA CYS A 189 7.25 7.51 7.96
C CYS A 189 7.97 6.97 9.20
N SER A 190 7.76 5.70 9.56
CA SER A 190 8.46 5.08 10.70
C SER A 190 9.98 5.03 10.51
N PHE A 191 10.48 4.80 9.28
CA PHE A 191 11.92 4.88 9.02
C PHE A 191 12.47 6.29 9.14
N LYS A 192 11.75 7.31 8.65
CA LYS A 192 12.15 8.71 8.81
C LYS A 192 12.22 9.12 10.28
N GLU A 193 11.24 8.72 11.09
CA GLU A 193 11.24 8.96 12.54
C GLU A 193 12.39 8.21 13.24
N ALA A 194 12.67 6.97 12.82
CA ALA A 194 13.81 6.21 13.33
C ALA A 194 15.15 6.89 13.02
N ASP A 195 15.31 7.42 11.81
CA ASP A 195 16.53 8.12 11.41
C ASP A 195 16.70 9.45 12.17
N GLN A 196 15.61 10.19 12.42
CA GLN A 196 15.62 11.39 13.26
C GLN A 196 16.02 11.08 14.70
N THR A 197 15.38 10.09 15.32
CA THR A 197 15.71 9.67 16.70
C THR A 197 17.13 9.15 16.83
N ARG A 198 17.64 8.46 15.80
CA ARG A 198 19.06 8.06 15.72
C ARG A 198 20.00 9.27 15.67
N ALA A 199 19.69 10.28 14.86
CA ALA A 199 20.49 11.50 14.79
C ALA A 199 20.51 12.26 16.14
N GLU A 200 19.39 12.28 16.87
CA GLU A 200 19.33 12.83 18.22
C GLU A 200 20.16 12.00 19.22
N ALA A 201 20.14 10.66 19.10
CA ALA A 201 20.95 9.78 19.94
C ALA A 201 22.45 10.00 19.69
N ASP A 202 22.85 10.19 18.42
CA ASP A 202 24.23 10.50 18.05
C ASP A 202 24.66 11.89 18.56
N ALA A 203 23.75 12.87 18.56
CA ALA A 203 24.01 14.17 19.16
C ALA A 203 24.21 14.07 20.69
N ALA A 204 23.34 13.33 21.38
CA ALA A 204 23.49 13.06 22.81
C ALA A 204 24.80 12.31 23.13
N GLN A 205 25.22 11.38 22.26
CA GLN A 205 26.49 10.68 22.39
C GLN A 205 27.69 11.63 22.22
N LYS A 206 27.62 12.61 21.32
CA LYS A 206 28.68 13.63 21.17
C LYS A 206 28.81 14.50 22.42
N GLU A 207 27.69 14.91 23.01
CA GLU A 207 27.72 15.70 24.25
C GLU A 207 28.19 14.86 25.44
N PHE A 208 27.81 13.58 25.52
CA PHE A 208 28.36 12.63 26.48
C PHE A 208 29.90 12.55 26.39
N LEU A 209 30.46 12.41 25.19
CA LEU A 209 31.91 12.32 24.98
C LEU A 209 32.66 13.63 25.33
N LYS A 210 31.98 14.79 25.29
CA LYS A 210 32.58 16.07 25.74
C LYS A 210 32.53 16.25 27.25
N ALA A 211 31.55 15.62 27.91
CA ALA A 211 31.37 15.67 29.36
C ALA A 211 32.20 14.59 30.10
N GLN A 212 32.73 13.60 29.36
CA GLN A 212 33.60 12.53 29.87
C GLN A 212 35.07 12.94 29.96
#